data_AF-A0A7W0IQV3-F1
#
_entry.id   AF-A0A7W0IQV3-F1
#
_cell.length_a   1.000
_cell.length_b   1.000
_cell.length_c   1.000
_cell.angle_alpha   90.00
_cell.angle_beta   90.00
_cell.angle_gamma   90.00
#
_symmetry.space_group_name_H-M   'P 1'
#
loop_
_entity.id
_entity.type
_entity.pdbx_description
1 polymer ?
#
loop_
_entity_poly.entity_id
_entity_poly.type
_entity_poly.pdbx_seq_one_letter_code
_entity_poly.pdbx_strand_id
1 'polypeptide(L)'
;MANKHMKADQSYPKCCAILDDSGRSLWAEISSGLDYEGLLAQVEVLAAEGRFPSTLHDLLSVEHAFTLVQVDNSPVPKQVNRLILNPSLKLVPVKWSGLDRLLVDPEWNCQPAGPQEIIMVWRHPVSGKVEVKQATVSDLLALKIVSEELSASSVASEGGVAVGVVDAAIANASASGIVIKPLSAIRRHQSAFRDHKSVIDPAFLTSEVFSVQWHITQNCDLHCKHCYDRSSRGVMPLDTALSILDDIRSFCRDRNVHGQVTFSGGNPLLYPYFMELYQAAVDRYLGVAILGNPTSLQEIKALAAIAKPLYFQVSLEGLESHNDYIRGQGHFARVIEFLPVLKECGIYSMVMLTLTRDNQQQVLPLAELLRDKVDYFTFNRLAMVGEGATLLGAEQESFRAFLNDYLHAARTNPCMGLKDNLFNLLCCEQGRDLFGGCAGHGCGAAFNFVAIVADGEVHACRKFPSPIGNVFTESLAAAYDSDKAEGYRSGSAGCVGCRIRPVCGGCLAVSYGLGLDPLEARDPYCWRPA
;
A
#
# COMPACT_ATOMS: atom_id res chain seq x y z
N MET A 1 17.33 -20.16 -31.30
CA MET A 1 17.35 -21.55 -31.80
C MET A 1 17.81 -22.48 -30.67
N ALA A 2 16.94 -22.75 -29.69
CA ALA A 2 17.23 -23.70 -28.61
C ALA A 2 15.97 -24.54 -28.32
N ASN A 3 16.18 -25.85 -28.17
CA ASN A 3 15.25 -26.94 -27.85
C ASN A 3 14.11 -27.27 -28.83
N LYS A 4 14.46 -28.01 -29.90
CA LYS A 4 13.51 -28.77 -30.74
C LYS A 4 13.40 -30.27 -30.39
N HIS A 5 14.11 -30.76 -29.36
CA HIS A 5 14.16 -32.21 -29.09
C HIS A 5 14.04 -32.51 -27.59
N MET A 6 12.83 -32.40 -27.06
CA MET A 6 12.46 -33.02 -25.78
C MET A 6 11.77 -34.34 -26.13
N LYS A 7 12.37 -35.48 -25.78
CA LYS A 7 11.78 -36.81 -26.02
C LYS A 7 10.57 -36.99 -25.09
N ALA A 8 9.40 -37.30 -25.66
CA ALA A 8 8.09 -37.19 -25.02
C ALA A 8 7.69 -38.33 -24.04
N ASP A 9 8.58 -39.29 -23.76
CA ASP A 9 8.22 -40.51 -23.03
C ASP A 9 8.05 -40.36 -21.50
N GLN A 10 8.26 -39.15 -20.95
CA GLN A 10 7.99 -38.82 -19.53
C GLN A 10 7.42 -37.39 -19.34
N SER A 11 6.94 -36.75 -20.41
CA SER A 11 6.90 -35.28 -20.46
C SER A 11 5.60 -34.62 -20.00
N TYR A 12 4.50 -35.37 -19.84
CA TYR A 12 3.16 -34.81 -19.58
C TYR A 12 2.33 -35.66 -18.58
N PRO A 13 2.74 -35.75 -17.31
CA PRO A 13 2.04 -36.55 -16.29
C PRO A 13 0.57 -36.15 -16.07
N LYS A 14 0.17 -34.90 -16.29
CA LYS A 14 -1.21 -34.43 -16.10
C LYS A 14 -2.12 -34.92 -17.21
N CYS A 15 -1.64 -34.91 -18.46
CA CYS A 15 -2.32 -35.57 -19.57
C CYS A 15 -2.56 -37.06 -19.29
N CYS A 16 -1.54 -37.78 -18.81
CA CYS A 16 -1.69 -39.20 -18.46
C CYS A 16 -2.70 -39.45 -17.33
N ALA A 17 -2.80 -38.52 -16.37
CA ALA A 17 -3.64 -38.69 -15.19
C ALA A 17 -5.14 -38.68 -15.49
N ILE A 18 -5.57 -38.02 -16.57
CA ILE A 18 -6.99 -37.91 -16.96
C ILE A 18 -7.46 -39.05 -17.88
N LEU A 19 -6.56 -39.95 -18.28
CA LEU A 19 -6.85 -41.07 -19.18
C LEU A 19 -7.27 -42.30 -18.38
N ASP A 20 -8.15 -43.13 -18.96
CA ASP A 20 -8.41 -44.48 -18.46
C ASP A 20 -7.26 -45.45 -18.84
N ASP A 21 -7.37 -46.73 -18.45
CA ASP A 21 -6.33 -47.72 -18.72
C ASP A 21 -6.04 -47.91 -20.21
N SER A 22 -7.07 -47.87 -21.05
CA SER A 22 -6.94 -48.03 -22.50
C SER A 22 -6.27 -46.80 -23.14
N GLY A 23 -6.65 -45.61 -22.69
CA GLY A 23 -6.05 -44.34 -23.09
C GLY A 23 -4.59 -44.24 -22.65
N ARG A 24 -4.24 -44.71 -21.45
CA ARG A 24 -2.85 -44.74 -20.98
C ARG A 24 -1.95 -45.63 -21.84
N SER A 25 -2.43 -46.80 -22.26
CA SER A 25 -1.67 -47.66 -23.17
C SER A 25 -1.45 -46.99 -24.53
N LEU A 26 -2.49 -46.37 -25.09
CA LEU A 26 -2.40 -45.65 -26.36
C LEU A 26 -1.48 -44.43 -26.29
N TRP A 27 -1.55 -43.68 -25.18
CA TRP A 27 -0.69 -42.53 -24.92
C TRP A 27 0.79 -42.93 -24.96
N ALA A 28 1.16 -44.01 -24.28
CA ALA A 28 2.54 -44.51 -24.26
C ALA A 28 3.05 -44.91 -25.65
N GLU A 29 2.17 -45.45 -26.51
CA GLU A 29 2.53 -45.80 -27.89
C GLU A 29 2.87 -44.56 -28.71
N ILE A 30 2.05 -43.51 -28.63
CA ILE A 30 2.24 -42.30 -29.45
C ILE A 30 3.27 -41.32 -28.88
N SER A 31 3.47 -41.27 -27.55
CA SER A 31 4.37 -40.31 -26.89
C SER A 31 5.86 -40.65 -27.05
N SER A 32 6.21 -41.90 -27.34
CA SER A 32 7.60 -42.33 -27.40
C SER A 32 8.35 -41.91 -28.67
N GLY A 33 7.63 -41.56 -29.74
CA GLY A 33 8.20 -41.37 -31.09
C GLY A 33 7.93 -40.02 -31.75
N LEU A 34 7.11 -39.15 -31.16
CA LEU A 34 6.69 -37.87 -31.75
C LEU A 34 7.30 -36.67 -31.03
N ASP A 35 7.54 -35.58 -31.77
CA ASP A 35 7.75 -34.27 -31.16
C ASP A 35 6.40 -33.67 -30.71
N TYR A 36 6.43 -32.49 -30.05
CA TYR A 36 5.22 -31.87 -29.51
C TYR A 36 4.14 -31.64 -30.58
N GLU A 37 4.51 -31.11 -31.74
CA GLU A 37 3.57 -30.84 -32.84
C GLU A 37 2.94 -32.14 -33.38
N GLY A 38 3.76 -33.19 -33.58
CA GLY A 38 3.27 -34.49 -33.99
C GLY A 38 2.34 -35.14 -32.97
N LEU A 39 2.68 -35.03 -31.67
CA LEU A 39 1.86 -35.54 -30.59
C LEU A 39 0.53 -34.80 -30.48
N LEU A 40 0.55 -33.46 -30.58
CA LEU A 40 -0.64 -32.63 -30.52
C LEU A 40 -1.63 -32.96 -31.66
N ALA A 41 -1.12 -33.11 -32.88
CA ALA A 41 -1.93 -33.50 -34.04
C ALA A 41 -2.54 -34.91 -33.89
N GLN A 42 -1.78 -35.88 -33.36
CA GLN A 42 -2.31 -37.22 -33.05
C GLN A 42 -3.39 -37.18 -31.98
N VAL A 43 -3.18 -36.40 -30.91
CA VAL A 43 -4.19 -36.22 -29.84
C VAL A 43 -5.48 -35.62 -30.40
N GLU A 44 -5.40 -34.66 -31.32
CA GLU A 44 -6.60 -34.09 -31.96
C GLU A 44 -7.40 -35.15 -32.74
N VAL A 45 -6.72 -35.96 -33.56
CA VAL A 45 -7.35 -37.06 -34.32
C VAL A 45 -8.00 -38.08 -33.38
N LEU A 46 -7.27 -38.54 -32.37
CA LEU A 46 -7.75 -39.57 -31.45
C LEU A 46 -8.87 -39.06 -30.54
N ALA A 47 -8.87 -37.76 -30.18
CA ALA A 47 -9.98 -37.13 -29.47
C ALA A 47 -11.24 -37.04 -30.36
N ALA A 48 -11.09 -36.73 -31.65
CA ALA A 48 -12.21 -36.72 -32.61
C ALA A 48 -12.81 -38.13 -32.85
N GLU A 49 -11.99 -39.18 -32.74
CA GLU A 49 -12.42 -40.58 -32.76
C GLU A 49 -13.05 -41.07 -31.44
N GLY A 50 -13.08 -40.23 -30.40
CA GLY A 50 -13.59 -40.58 -29.06
C GLY A 50 -12.67 -41.51 -28.26
N ARG A 51 -11.42 -41.69 -28.70
CA ARG A 51 -10.41 -42.51 -28.01
C ARG A 51 -9.68 -41.76 -26.90
N PHE A 52 -9.73 -40.42 -26.94
CA PHE A 52 -9.26 -39.55 -25.87
C PHE A 52 -10.33 -38.54 -25.45
N PRO A 53 -10.29 -38.03 -24.20
CA PRO A 53 -11.12 -36.91 -23.78
C PRO A 53 -10.91 -35.69 -24.68
N SER A 54 -12.00 -34.98 -24.99
CA SER A 54 -11.95 -33.77 -25.83
C SER A 54 -11.15 -32.62 -25.22
N THR A 55 -10.88 -32.67 -23.91
CA THR A 55 -10.02 -31.73 -23.17
C THR A 55 -8.53 -32.00 -23.32
N LEU A 56 -8.13 -33.20 -23.75
CA LEU A 56 -6.73 -33.65 -23.72
C LEU A 56 -5.82 -32.81 -24.61
N HIS A 57 -6.30 -32.38 -25.78
CA HIS A 57 -5.55 -31.52 -26.71
C HIS A 57 -5.11 -30.21 -26.04
N ASP A 58 -6.03 -29.55 -25.36
CA ASP A 58 -5.76 -28.27 -24.72
C ASP A 58 -4.95 -28.46 -23.44
N LEU A 59 -5.24 -29.52 -22.66
CA LEU A 59 -4.43 -29.88 -21.50
C LEU A 59 -2.96 -30.14 -21.89
N LEU A 60 -2.72 -30.85 -23.00
CA LEU A 60 -1.38 -31.08 -23.54
C LEU A 60 -0.69 -29.76 -23.87
N SER A 61 -1.40 -28.82 -24.49
CA SER A 61 -0.85 -27.51 -24.82
C SER A 61 -0.47 -26.69 -23.57
N VAL A 62 -1.32 -26.72 -22.53
CA VAL A 62 -1.05 -26.02 -21.26
C VAL A 62 0.10 -26.68 -20.51
N GLU A 63 0.10 -28.01 -20.39
CA GLU A 63 1.15 -28.75 -19.70
C GLU A 63 2.49 -28.62 -20.43
N HIS A 64 2.49 -28.58 -21.76
CA HIS A 64 3.68 -28.26 -22.54
C HIS A 64 4.23 -26.87 -22.25
N ALA A 65 3.36 -25.85 -22.24
CA ALA A 65 3.77 -24.50 -21.85
C ALA A 65 4.33 -24.46 -20.42
N PHE A 66 3.72 -25.19 -19.48
CA PHE A 66 4.21 -25.34 -18.10
C PHE A 66 5.62 -25.93 -18.06
N THR A 67 5.84 -27.05 -18.75
CA THR A 67 7.15 -27.70 -18.81
C THR A 67 8.20 -26.79 -19.46
N LEU A 68 7.86 -26.09 -20.54
CA LEU A 68 8.77 -25.13 -21.19
C LEU A 68 9.19 -24.02 -20.23
N VAL A 69 8.24 -23.42 -19.50
CA VAL A 69 8.56 -22.36 -18.52
C VAL A 69 9.35 -22.93 -17.35
N GLN A 70 9.08 -24.16 -16.93
CA GLN A 70 9.76 -24.83 -15.83
C GLN A 70 11.23 -25.10 -16.12
N VAL A 71 11.55 -25.58 -17.33
CA VAL A 71 12.93 -25.90 -17.75
C VAL A 71 13.68 -24.67 -18.27
N ASP A 72 12.97 -23.61 -18.66
CA ASP A 72 13.58 -22.34 -19.04
C ASP A 72 14.19 -21.64 -17.81
N ASN A 73 15.52 -21.59 -17.79
CA ASN A 73 16.32 -20.94 -16.75
C ASN A 73 16.60 -19.46 -17.05
N SER A 74 15.96 -18.89 -18.08
CA SER A 74 16.10 -17.46 -18.39
C SER A 74 15.67 -16.61 -17.18
N PRO A 75 16.52 -15.70 -16.71
CA PRO A 75 16.20 -14.90 -15.54
C PRO A 75 15.08 -13.91 -15.84
N VAL A 76 14.07 -13.84 -14.97
CA VAL A 76 13.10 -12.75 -15.00
C VAL A 76 13.79 -11.48 -14.47
N PRO A 77 13.82 -10.37 -15.24
CA PRO A 77 14.51 -9.15 -14.82
C PRO A 77 14.01 -8.63 -13.47
N LYS A 78 14.94 -8.38 -12.54
CA LYS A 78 14.61 -7.79 -11.22
C LYS A 78 14.45 -6.27 -11.26
N GLN A 79 14.98 -5.64 -12.29
CA GLN A 79 14.93 -4.19 -12.48
C GLN A 79 14.69 -3.90 -13.96
N VAL A 80 13.75 -3.00 -14.21
CA VAL A 80 13.35 -2.54 -15.54
C VAL A 80 13.12 -1.03 -15.48
N ASN A 81 13.27 -0.36 -16.62
CA ASN A 81 13.08 1.10 -16.71
C ASN A 81 11.66 1.49 -17.16
N ARG A 82 10.88 0.52 -17.63
CA ARG A 82 9.48 0.66 -18.05
C ARG A 82 8.73 -0.63 -17.74
N LEU A 83 7.39 -0.58 -17.79
CA LEU A 83 6.57 -1.79 -17.75
C LEU A 83 6.96 -2.71 -18.90
N ILE A 84 7.14 -4.00 -18.62
CA ILE A 84 7.32 -5.04 -19.64
C ILE A 84 6.45 -6.24 -19.29
N LEU A 85 6.09 -7.02 -20.31
CA LEU A 85 5.54 -8.36 -20.05
C LEU A 85 6.63 -9.24 -19.45
N ASN A 86 6.24 -10.13 -18.53
CA ASN A 86 7.16 -11.14 -18.01
C ASN A 86 7.71 -11.97 -19.17
N PRO A 87 9.04 -12.01 -19.39
CA PRO A 87 9.63 -12.71 -20.53
C PRO A 87 9.33 -14.21 -20.57
N SER A 88 9.00 -14.81 -19.43
CA SER A 88 8.62 -16.22 -19.33
C SER A 88 7.14 -16.49 -19.66
N LEU A 89 6.31 -15.44 -19.80
CA LEU A 89 4.88 -15.58 -20.03
C LEU A 89 4.58 -16.30 -21.36
N LYS A 90 3.75 -17.34 -21.27
CA LYS A 90 3.14 -18.05 -22.39
C LYS A 90 1.63 -17.88 -22.31
N LEU A 91 1.03 -17.59 -23.46
CA LEU A 91 -0.42 -17.52 -23.65
C LEU A 91 -0.84 -18.73 -24.47
N VAL A 92 -1.72 -19.57 -23.91
CA VAL A 92 -2.20 -20.80 -24.53
C VAL A 92 -3.69 -20.64 -24.82
N PRO A 93 -4.09 -20.44 -26.08
CA PRO A 93 -5.50 -20.44 -26.46
C PRO A 93 -6.11 -21.82 -26.21
N VAL A 94 -7.30 -21.87 -25.60
CA VAL A 94 -7.99 -23.11 -25.24
C VAL A 94 -9.48 -23.03 -25.59
N LYS A 95 -10.07 -24.20 -25.80
CA LYS A 95 -11.49 -24.50 -26.04
C LYS A 95 -12.20 -25.01 -24.78
N TRP A 96 -11.49 -25.15 -23.65
CA TRP A 96 -12.03 -25.61 -22.37
C TRP A 96 -11.62 -24.71 -21.20
N SER A 97 -12.59 -24.40 -20.34
CA SER A 97 -12.41 -23.67 -19.08
C SER A 97 -12.09 -24.64 -17.93
N GLY A 98 -11.26 -24.21 -16.99
CA GLY A 98 -10.89 -24.99 -15.80
C GLY A 98 -9.69 -25.92 -15.97
N LEU A 99 -8.96 -25.85 -17.09
CA LEU A 99 -7.76 -26.67 -17.30
C LEU A 99 -6.61 -26.32 -16.34
N ASP A 100 -6.55 -25.07 -15.85
CA ASP A 100 -5.61 -24.64 -14.80
C ASP A 100 -5.86 -25.39 -13.47
N ARG A 101 -7.13 -25.71 -13.17
CA ARG A 101 -7.51 -26.56 -12.04
C ARG A 101 -7.25 -28.04 -12.31
N LEU A 102 -7.51 -28.50 -13.54
CA LEU A 102 -7.25 -29.88 -13.96
C LEU A 102 -5.77 -30.26 -13.85
N LEU A 103 -4.85 -29.32 -14.04
CA LEU A 103 -3.42 -29.53 -13.79
C LEU A 103 -3.10 -29.88 -12.33
N VAL A 104 -3.91 -29.42 -11.38
CA VAL A 104 -3.72 -29.65 -9.94
C VAL A 104 -4.53 -30.85 -9.48
N ASP A 105 -5.79 -30.95 -9.92
CA ASP A 105 -6.77 -31.95 -9.54
C ASP A 105 -7.27 -32.69 -10.80
N PRO A 106 -6.81 -33.94 -11.05
CA PRO A 106 -7.20 -34.74 -12.21
C PRO A 106 -8.71 -35.06 -12.28
N GLU A 107 -9.44 -34.94 -11.16
CA GLU A 107 -10.89 -35.18 -11.11
C GLU A 107 -11.71 -33.91 -11.44
N TRP A 108 -11.05 -32.77 -11.67
CA TRP A 108 -11.73 -31.51 -11.94
C TRP A 108 -12.53 -31.55 -13.24
N ASN A 109 -13.81 -31.18 -13.17
CA ASN A 109 -14.67 -31.17 -14.34
C ASN A 109 -14.53 -29.87 -15.15
N CYS A 110 -13.85 -29.94 -16.29
CA CYS A 110 -13.75 -28.83 -17.24
C CYS A 110 -15.06 -28.60 -17.98
N GLN A 111 -15.31 -27.36 -18.39
CA GLN A 111 -16.48 -26.99 -19.19
C GLN A 111 -16.03 -26.46 -20.55
N PRO A 112 -16.84 -26.61 -21.62
CA PRO A 112 -16.55 -25.94 -22.88
C PRO A 112 -16.37 -24.44 -22.66
N ALA A 113 -15.28 -23.90 -23.18
CA ALA A 113 -14.93 -22.50 -23.08
C ALA A 113 -15.84 -21.63 -23.97
N GLY A 114 -15.96 -20.35 -23.61
CA GLY A 114 -16.39 -19.33 -24.56
C GLY A 114 -15.40 -19.17 -25.74
N PRO A 115 -15.75 -18.41 -26.79
CA PRO A 115 -14.82 -18.12 -27.87
C PRO A 115 -13.57 -17.39 -27.34
N GLN A 116 -12.38 -17.91 -27.69
CA GLN A 116 -11.07 -17.32 -27.40
C GLN A 116 -10.62 -17.28 -25.93
N GLU A 117 -10.83 -18.36 -25.17
CA GLU A 117 -10.23 -18.47 -23.84
C GLU A 117 -8.71 -18.65 -23.90
N ILE A 118 -8.00 -18.07 -22.92
CA ILE A 118 -6.55 -18.10 -22.83
C ILE A 118 -6.14 -18.53 -21.43
N ILE A 119 -5.20 -19.48 -21.35
CA ILE A 119 -4.48 -19.81 -20.13
C ILE A 119 -3.09 -19.19 -20.18
N MET A 120 -2.70 -18.57 -19.08
CA MET A 120 -1.39 -17.97 -18.89
C MET A 120 -0.51 -18.90 -18.07
N VAL A 121 0.73 -19.06 -18.50
CA VAL A 121 1.76 -19.79 -17.77
C VAL A 121 3.00 -18.90 -17.68
N TRP A 122 3.54 -18.68 -16.49
CA TRP A 122 4.73 -17.83 -16.31
C TRP A 122 5.52 -18.22 -15.07
N ARG A 123 6.78 -17.79 -14.99
CA ARG A 123 7.60 -17.88 -13.78
C ARG A 123 7.42 -16.61 -12.96
N HIS A 124 6.91 -16.74 -11.73
CA HIS A 124 6.71 -15.60 -10.85
C HIS A 124 8.07 -14.97 -10.46
N PRO A 125 8.25 -13.64 -10.59
CA PRO A 125 9.55 -12.98 -10.44
C PRO A 125 10.15 -13.08 -9.03
N VAL A 126 9.29 -13.12 -8.01
CA VAL A 126 9.71 -13.19 -6.59
C VAL A 126 9.88 -14.63 -6.10
N SER A 127 8.84 -15.46 -6.18
CA SER A 127 8.87 -16.84 -5.68
C SER A 127 9.66 -17.80 -6.57
N GLY A 128 9.87 -17.47 -7.85
CA GLY A 128 10.50 -18.34 -8.85
C GLY A 128 9.66 -19.54 -9.29
N LYS A 129 8.46 -19.71 -8.71
CA LYS A 129 7.52 -20.78 -9.04
C LYS A 129 6.89 -20.54 -10.40
N VAL A 130 6.59 -21.63 -11.12
CA VAL A 130 5.77 -21.56 -12.34
C VAL A 130 4.32 -21.50 -11.91
N GLU A 131 3.64 -20.45 -12.32
CA GLU A 131 2.23 -20.18 -12.08
C GLU A 131 1.44 -20.49 -13.34
N VAL A 132 0.21 -20.96 -13.16
CA VAL A 132 -0.76 -21.19 -14.22
C VAL A 132 -2.11 -20.62 -13.80
N LYS A 133 -2.77 -19.91 -14.70
CA LYS A 133 -4.04 -19.25 -14.42
C LYS A 133 -4.84 -19.03 -15.71
N GLN A 134 -6.14 -19.23 -15.65
CA GLN A 134 -7.05 -18.73 -16.69
C GLN A 134 -7.02 -17.18 -16.73
N ALA A 135 -6.83 -16.62 -17.93
CA ALA A 135 -6.77 -15.17 -18.10
C ALA A 135 -8.12 -14.52 -17.85
N THR A 136 -8.14 -13.47 -17.03
CA THR A 136 -9.31 -12.59 -16.88
C THR A 136 -9.26 -11.48 -17.92
N VAL A 137 -10.39 -10.81 -18.16
CA VAL A 137 -10.46 -9.61 -19.00
C VAL A 137 -9.45 -8.54 -18.54
N SER A 138 -9.30 -8.38 -17.22
CA SER A 138 -8.33 -7.45 -16.64
C SER A 138 -6.88 -7.83 -16.94
N ASP A 139 -6.55 -9.12 -16.93
CA ASP A 139 -5.19 -9.58 -17.26
C ASP A 139 -4.90 -9.27 -18.73
N LEU A 140 -5.82 -9.63 -19.65
CA LEU A 140 -5.66 -9.41 -21.08
C LEU A 140 -5.57 -7.92 -21.44
N LEU A 141 -6.36 -7.07 -20.75
CA LEU A 141 -6.27 -5.63 -20.90
C LEU A 141 -4.87 -5.12 -20.52
N ALA A 142 -4.33 -5.54 -19.37
CA ALA A 142 -2.99 -5.17 -18.95
C ALA A 142 -1.91 -5.66 -19.94
N LEU A 143 -2.06 -6.88 -20.47
CA LEU A 143 -1.16 -7.41 -21.50
C LEU A 143 -1.15 -6.52 -22.74
N LYS A 144 -2.34 -6.18 -23.25
CA LYS A 144 -2.49 -5.32 -24.44
C LYS A 144 -1.88 -3.94 -24.21
N ILE A 145 -2.16 -3.32 -23.06
CA ILE A 145 -1.62 -1.99 -22.72
C ILE A 145 -0.10 -2.01 -22.73
N VAL A 146 0.50 -3.01 -22.08
CA VAL A 146 1.96 -3.09 -21.97
C VAL A 146 2.61 -3.51 -23.28
N SER A 147 1.99 -4.39 -24.08
CA SER A 147 2.55 -4.83 -25.37
C SER A 147 2.49 -3.77 -26.45
N GLU A 148 1.44 -2.95 -26.45
CA GLU A 148 1.22 -1.89 -27.45
C GLU A 148 1.64 -0.49 -26.93
N GLU A 149 2.19 -0.41 -25.72
CA GLU A 149 2.65 0.83 -25.07
C GLU A 149 1.53 1.90 -25.00
N LEU A 150 0.30 1.47 -24.68
CA LEU A 150 -0.89 2.34 -24.64
C LEU A 150 -0.92 3.22 -23.39
N SER A 151 -1.47 4.43 -23.52
CA SER A 151 -1.76 5.31 -22.38
C SER A 151 -3.00 4.85 -21.62
N ALA A 152 -2.88 4.71 -20.30
CA ALA A 152 -4.02 4.35 -19.44
C ALA A 152 -5.20 5.32 -19.58
N SER A 153 -4.94 6.62 -19.72
CA SER A 153 -6.00 7.63 -19.90
C SER A 153 -6.72 7.47 -21.24
N SER A 154 -6.00 7.15 -22.32
CA SER A 154 -6.60 6.95 -23.64
C SER A 154 -7.45 5.68 -23.67
N VAL A 155 -6.95 4.59 -23.08
CA VAL A 155 -7.67 3.32 -22.96
C VAL A 155 -8.94 3.48 -22.13
N ALA A 156 -8.87 4.22 -21.02
CA ALA A 156 -10.02 4.52 -20.18
C ALA A 156 -11.08 5.32 -20.94
N SER A 157 -10.65 6.35 -21.69
CA SER A 157 -11.54 7.16 -22.51
C SER A 157 -12.23 6.37 -23.62
N GLU A 158 -11.50 5.49 -24.32
CA GLU A 158 -12.06 4.64 -25.38
C GLU A 158 -13.04 3.61 -24.82
N GLY A 159 -12.72 3.03 -23.66
CA GLY A 159 -13.58 2.07 -22.97
C GLY A 159 -14.77 2.68 -22.23
N GLY A 160 -14.82 4.02 -22.09
CA GLY A 160 -15.87 4.69 -21.31
C GLY A 160 -15.84 4.33 -19.82
N VAL A 161 -14.65 4.08 -19.26
CA VAL A 161 -14.45 3.69 -17.85
C VAL A 161 -13.58 4.70 -17.10
N ALA A 162 -13.65 4.69 -15.78
CA ALA A 162 -12.71 5.45 -14.95
C ALA A 162 -11.26 4.98 -15.18
N VAL A 163 -10.32 5.92 -15.20
CA VAL A 163 -8.90 5.60 -15.45
C VAL A 163 -8.33 4.63 -14.42
N GLY A 164 -8.85 4.66 -13.19
CA GLY A 164 -8.45 3.77 -12.13
C GLY A 164 -8.76 2.30 -12.39
N VAL A 165 -9.75 1.98 -13.24
CA VAL A 165 -10.00 0.60 -13.69
C VAL A 165 -8.82 0.06 -14.51
N VAL A 166 -8.26 0.93 -15.36
CA VAL A 166 -7.10 0.60 -16.20
C VAL A 166 -5.84 0.50 -15.35
N ASP A 167 -5.61 1.45 -14.45
CA ASP A 167 -4.46 1.42 -13.53
C ASP A 167 -4.51 0.19 -12.60
N ALA A 168 -5.70 -0.19 -12.11
CA ALA A 168 -5.91 -1.39 -11.32
C ALA A 168 -5.58 -2.67 -12.09
N ALA A 169 -5.94 -2.74 -13.38
CA ALA A 169 -5.60 -3.89 -14.22
C ALA A 169 -4.07 -4.08 -14.33
N ILE A 170 -3.33 -3.00 -14.58
CA ILE A 170 -1.86 -3.01 -14.66
C ILE A 170 -1.25 -3.39 -13.31
N ALA A 171 -1.76 -2.82 -12.22
CA ALA A 171 -1.27 -3.10 -10.87
C ALA A 171 -1.50 -4.56 -10.46
N ASN A 172 -2.69 -5.11 -10.75
CA ASN A 172 -3.02 -6.52 -10.50
C ASN A 172 -2.14 -7.47 -11.32
N ALA A 173 -1.92 -7.17 -12.60
CA ALA A 173 -1.01 -7.94 -13.46
C ALA A 173 0.46 -7.85 -12.99
N SER A 174 0.85 -6.73 -12.38
CA SER A 174 2.16 -6.57 -11.77
C SER A 174 2.29 -7.36 -10.47
N ALA A 175 1.25 -7.37 -9.64
CA ALA A 175 1.21 -8.12 -8.38
C ALA A 175 1.22 -9.64 -8.61
N SER A 176 0.61 -10.13 -9.68
CA SER A 176 0.67 -11.54 -10.10
C SER A 176 1.99 -11.91 -10.80
N GLY A 177 2.82 -10.92 -11.13
CA GLY A 177 4.11 -11.10 -11.79
C GLY A 177 4.02 -11.38 -13.30
N ILE A 178 2.87 -11.13 -13.92
CA ILE A 178 2.66 -11.24 -15.38
C ILE A 178 3.21 -9.99 -16.08
N VAL A 179 3.11 -8.84 -15.44
CA VAL A 179 3.77 -7.59 -15.82
C VAL A 179 4.91 -7.33 -14.84
N ILE A 180 6.06 -6.89 -15.35
CA ILE A 180 7.20 -6.48 -14.52
C ILE A 180 7.25 -4.96 -14.54
N LYS A 181 7.16 -4.35 -13.35
CA LYS A 181 7.19 -2.90 -13.19
C LYS A 181 8.57 -2.37 -12.78
N PRO A 182 8.90 -1.11 -13.10
CA PRO A 182 10.08 -0.47 -12.53
C PRO A 182 10.02 -0.41 -11.02
N LEU A 183 11.19 -0.30 -10.42
CA LEU A 183 11.32 -0.08 -8.99
C LEU A 183 10.77 1.31 -8.60
N SER A 184 10.21 1.42 -7.40
CA SER A 184 9.80 2.72 -6.84
C SER A 184 10.94 3.74 -6.92
N ALA A 185 10.64 4.95 -7.37
CA ALA A 185 11.57 6.08 -7.35
C ALA A 185 11.54 6.84 -6.01
N ILE A 186 10.62 6.51 -5.10
CA ILE A 186 10.60 7.08 -3.74
C ILE A 186 11.64 6.36 -2.90
N ARG A 187 12.88 6.86 -2.97
CA ARG A 187 14.06 6.26 -2.34
C ARG A 187 14.92 7.31 -1.65
N ARG A 188 15.48 6.95 -0.50
CA ARG A 188 16.50 7.73 0.20
C ARG A 188 17.90 7.35 -0.28
N HIS A 189 18.71 8.34 -0.63
CA HIS A 189 20.08 8.11 -1.08
C HIS A 189 20.96 7.56 0.05
N GLN A 190 21.61 6.41 -0.18
CA GLN A 190 22.50 5.77 0.80
C GLN A 190 23.64 6.67 1.28
N SER A 191 24.03 7.69 0.51
CA SER A 191 25.05 8.67 0.90
C SER A 191 24.67 9.48 2.13
N ALA A 192 23.38 9.76 2.37
CA ALA A 192 22.88 10.42 3.57
C ALA A 192 22.71 9.46 4.77
N PHE A 193 22.83 8.15 4.53
CA PHE A 193 22.56 7.06 5.46
C PHE A 193 23.71 6.02 5.49
N ARG A 194 24.96 6.49 5.46
CA ARG A 194 26.19 5.65 5.46
C ARG A 194 26.33 4.83 6.76
N ASP A 195 27.01 3.67 6.67
CA ASP A 195 27.32 2.74 7.78
C ASP A 195 26.14 1.98 8.45
N HIS A 196 25.05 1.71 7.73
CA HIS A 196 23.88 1.00 8.29
C HIS A 196 23.65 -0.42 7.75
N LYS A 197 24.43 -0.86 6.74
CA LYS A 197 24.19 -2.12 6.01
C LYS A 197 24.27 -3.38 6.88
N SER A 198 24.90 -3.32 8.05
CA SER A 198 24.98 -4.44 9.00
C SER A 198 23.84 -4.48 10.02
N VAL A 199 22.99 -3.43 10.10
CA VAL A 199 21.99 -3.28 11.17
C VAL A 199 20.56 -3.05 10.65
N ILE A 200 20.38 -2.54 9.42
CA ILE A 200 19.05 -2.14 8.92
C ILE A 200 18.74 -2.79 7.59
N ASP A 201 17.50 -3.30 7.48
CA ASP A 201 16.92 -3.76 6.23
C ASP A 201 16.86 -2.61 5.19
N PRO A 202 17.53 -2.75 4.03
CA PRO A 202 17.45 -1.77 2.93
C PRO A 202 16.03 -1.44 2.47
N ALA A 203 15.05 -2.30 2.74
CA ALA A 203 13.63 -2.03 2.46
C ALA A 203 13.13 -0.74 3.12
N PHE A 204 13.67 -0.34 4.27
CA PHE A 204 13.28 0.91 4.94
C PHE A 204 13.71 2.18 4.20
N LEU A 205 14.58 2.08 3.18
CA LEU A 205 15.02 3.22 2.38
C LEU A 205 14.16 3.46 1.13
N THR A 206 13.19 2.60 0.85
CA THR A 206 12.31 2.67 -0.33
C THR A 206 10.87 2.56 0.09
N SER A 207 9.97 3.34 -0.50
CA SER A 207 8.52 3.19 -0.25
C SER A 207 7.78 2.86 -1.54
N GLU A 208 6.90 1.86 -1.49
CA GLU A 208 6.04 1.48 -2.63
C GLU A 208 4.72 2.28 -2.66
N VAL A 209 4.45 3.06 -1.61
CA VAL A 209 3.27 3.89 -1.47
C VAL A 209 3.70 5.32 -1.17
N PHE A 210 3.03 6.29 -1.80
CA PHE A 210 3.17 7.69 -1.46
C PHE A 210 1.84 8.23 -0.97
N SER A 211 1.82 8.79 0.25
CA SER A 211 0.61 9.29 0.89
C SER A 211 0.56 10.81 0.88
N VAL A 212 -0.56 11.37 0.46
CA VAL A 212 -0.90 12.79 0.62
C VAL A 212 -1.95 12.90 1.71
N GLN A 213 -1.62 13.52 2.85
CA GLN A 213 -2.65 13.86 3.83
C GLN A 213 -3.19 15.22 3.47
N TRP A 214 -4.42 15.20 3.00
CA TRP A 214 -5.03 16.37 2.43
C TRP A 214 -5.94 17.02 3.45
N HIS A 215 -5.53 18.19 3.93
CA HIS A 215 -6.33 19.07 4.75
C HIS A 215 -7.25 19.86 3.84
N ILE A 216 -8.30 19.19 3.38
CA ILE A 216 -9.20 19.70 2.33
C ILE A 216 -10.07 20.87 2.81
N THR A 217 -10.26 20.99 4.13
CA THR A 217 -11.05 22.05 4.75
C THR A 217 -10.51 22.42 6.13
N GLN A 218 -10.71 23.67 6.53
CA GLN A 218 -10.48 24.15 7.90
C GLN A 218 -11.75 24.11 8.76
N ASN A 219 -12.91 23.77 8.17
CA ASN A 219 -14.15 23.63 8.92
C ASN A 219 -14.06 22.40 9.84
N CYS A 220 -14.43 22.59 11.11
CA CYS A 220 -14.45 21.53 12.11
C CYS A 220 -15.63 21.73 13.06
N ASP A 221 -16.30 20.64 13.42
CA ASP A 221 -17.38 20.63 14.41
C ASP A 221 -16.87 20.65 15.87
N LEU A 222 -15.55 20.71 16.06
CA LEU A 222 -14.90 20.73 17.37
C LEU A 222 -13.94 21.91 17.55
N HIS A 223 -13.76 22.32 18.80
CA HIS A 223 -12.78 23.32 19.20
C HIS A 223 -11.68 22.74 20.13
N CYS A 224 -11.03 21.64 19.70
CA CYS A 224 -9.94 21.00 20.43
C CYS A 224 -8.82 21.94 20.89
N LYS A 225 -8.40 21.82 22.17
CA LYS A 225 -7.34 22.64 22.79
C LYS A 225 -5.92 22.34 22.29
N HIS A 226 -5.68 21.17 21.71
CA HIS A 226 -4.35 20.80 21.17
C HIS A 226 -4.23 21.09 19.65
N CYS A 227 -5.18 21.80 19.06
CA CYS A 227 -5.24 21.96 17.60
C CYS A 227 -4.04 22.75 17.09
N TYR A 228 -3.30 22.21 16.11
CA TYR A 228 -2.11 22.89 15.57
C TYR A 228 -2.44 23.85 14.43
N ASP A 229 -3.62 23.77 13.82
CA ASP A 229 -4.04 24.64 12.73
C ASP A 229 -5.53 25.00 12.85
N ARG A 230 -5.80 26.28 13.11
CA ARG A 230 -7.14 26.90 13.08
C ARG A 230 -7.16 28.12 12.16
N SER A 231 -6.23 28.17 11.22
CA SER A 231 -6.18 29.27 10.25
C SER A 231 -7.50 29.35 9.48
N SER A 232 -7.96 30.57 9.20
CA SER A 232 -9.11 30.77 8.33
C SER A 232 -8.66 30.64 6.88
N ARG A 233 -9.25 29.68 6.15
CA ARG A 233 -8.99 29.47 4.73
C ARG A 233 -10.30 29.34 3.97
N GLY A 234 -10.28 29.73 2.69
CA GLY A 234 -11.42 29.57 1.80
C GLY A 234 -11.74 28.10 1.53
N VAL A 235 -12.98 27.84 1.09
CA VAL A 235 -13.38 26.51 0.61
C VAL A 235 -12.74 26.29 -0.75
N MET A 236 -11.99 25.20 -0.90
CA MET A 236 -11.41 24.81 -2.20
C MET A 236 -12.52 24.44 -3.19
N PRO A 237 -12.59 25.05 -4.39
CA PRO A 237 -13.54 24.63 -5.42
C PRO A 237 -13.31 23.18 -5.85
N LEU A 238 -14.38 22.47 -6.22
CA LEU A 238 -14.30 21.06 -6.61
C LEU A 238 -13.36 20.86 -7.82
N ASP A 239 -13.45 21.68 -8.87
CA ASP A 239 -12.59 21.54 -10.06
C ASP A 239 -11.10 21.65 -9.74
N THR A 240 -10.75 22.52 -8.78
CA THR A 240 -9.38 22.65 -8.28
C THR A 240 -8.95 21.39 -7.53
N ALA A 241 -9.82 20.84 -6.68
CA ALA A 241 -9.54 19.60 -5.98
C ALA A 241 -9.39 18.41 -6.97
N LEU A 242 -10.24 18.32 -7.99
CA LEU A 242 -10.10 17.29 -9.03
C LEU A 242 -8.76 17.39 -9.77
N SER A 243 -8.32 18.60 -10.09
CA SER A 243 -7.01 18.85 -10.71
C SER A 243 -5.84 18.42 -9.82
N ILE A 244 -5.94 18.62 -8.50
CA ILE A 244 -4.93 18.15 -7.55
C ILE A 244 -4.87 16.62 -7.51
N LEU A 245 -6.02 15.93 -7.58
CA LEU A 245 -6.02 14.46 -7.65
C LEU A 245 -5.33 13.95 -8.93
N ASP A 246 -5.49 14.66 -10.05
CA ASP A 246 -4.79 14.34 -11.30
C ASP A 246 -3.27 14.52 -11.17
N ASP A 247 -2.82 15.58 -10.49
CA ASP A 247 -1.41 15.83 -10.20
C ASP A 247 -0.82 14.77 -9.25
N ILE A 248 -1.55 14.40 -8.18
CA ILE A 248 -1.17 13.30 -7.27
C ILE A 248 -1.01 11.98 -8.04
N ARG A 249 -1.98 11.65 -8.91
CA ARG A 249 -1.90 10.45 -9.76
C ARG A 249 -0.68 10.49 -10.68
N SER A 250 -0.45 11.62 -11.35
CA SER A 250 0.71 11.78 -12.24
C SER A 250 2.01 11.59 -11.49
N PHE A 251 2.17 12.26 -10.34
CA PHE A 251 3.34 12.12 -9.47
C PHE A 251 3.59 10.65 -9.10
N CYS A 252 2.57 9.92 -8.67
CA CYS A 252 2.72 8.53 -8.24
C CYS A 252 3.10 7.61 -9.40
N ARG A 253 2.47 7.79 -10.57
CA ARG A 253 2.79 7.04 -11.80
C ARG A 253 4.23 7.27 -12.22
N ASP A 254 4.66 8.53 -12.30
CA ASP A 254 6.01 8.89 -12.75
C ASP A 254 7.10 8.40 -11.77
N ARG A 255 6.70 8.08 -10.53
CA ARG A 255 7.56 7.52 -9.48
C ARG A 255 7.37 6.02 -9.23
N ASN A 256 6.55 5.33 -10.02
CA ASN A 256 6.30 3.89 -9.92
C ASN A 256 5.82 3.44 -8.52
N VAL A 257 5.01 4.28 -7.86
CA VAL A 257 4.42 4.02 -6.54
C VAL A 257 2.90 4.07 -6.60
N HIS A 258 2.25 3.41 -5.66
CA HIS A 258 0.81 3.56 -5.48
C HIS A 258 0.51 4.86 -4.69
N GLY A 259 -0.43 5.65 -5.18
CA GLY A 259 -0.86 6.88 -4.50
C GLY A 259 -1.93 6.61 -3.46
N GLN A 260 -1.86 7.33 -2.35
CA GLN A 260 -2.88 7.31 -1.31
C GLN A 260 -3.25 8.74 -0.91
N VAL A 261 -4.54 9.02 -0.75
CA VAL A 261 -5.06 10.25 -0.15
C VAL A 261 -5.64 9.93 1.23
N THR A 262 -5.08 10.56 2.26
CA THR A 262 -5.62 10.54 3.60
C THR A 262 -6.35 11.86 3.86
N PHE A 263 -7.66 11.87 3.70
CA PHE A 263 -8.48 13.06 3.91
C PHE A 263 -8.47 13.47 5.39
N SER A 264 -8.17 14.74 5.65
CA SER A 264 -8.04 15.34 6.97
C SER A 264 -8.31 16.86 6.89
N GLY A 265 -7.72 17.65 7.80
CA GLY A 265 -7.94 19.09 7.97
C GLY A 265 -8.57 19.38 9.31
N GLY A 266 -9.62 20.20 9.32
CA GLY A 266 -10.59 20.23 10.41
C GLY A 266 -11.31 18.87 10.52
N ASN A 267 -12.55 18.80 10.03
CA ASN A 267 -13.24 17.55 9.79
C ASN A 267 -13.49 17.41 8.28
N PRO A 268 -12.85 16.46 7.57
CA PRO A 268 -12.94 16.36 6.11
C PRO A 268 -14.37 16.13 5.62
N LEU A 269 -15.24 15.51 6.44
CA LEU A 269 -16.64 15.26 6.11
C LEU A 269 -17.46 16.55 6.00
N LEU A 270 -16.95 17.69 6.49
CA LEU A 270 -17.59 19.00 6.36
C LEU A 270 -17.19 19.74 5.07
N TYR A 271 -16.37 19.14 4.21
CA TYR A 271 -16.11 19.69 2.89
C TYR A 271 -17.37 19.52 2.01
N PRO A 272 -17.90 20.59 1.38
CA PRO A 272 -19.19 20.55 0.70
C PRO A 272 -19.32 19.49 -0.42
N TYR A 273 -18.20 19.09 -1.02
CA TYR A 273 -18.13 18.14 -2.13
C TYR A 273 -17.35 16.88 -1.75
N PHE A 274 -17.40 16.47 -0.46
CA PHE A 274 -16.56 15.38 0.05
C PHE A 274 -16.83 14.06 -0.66
N MET A 275 -18.09 13.72 -0.92
CA MET A 275 -18.45 12.44 -1.54
C MET A 275 -17.99 12.39 -3.00
N GLU A 276 -18.15 13.48 -3.74
CA GLU A 276 -17.66 13.62 -5.12
C GLU A 276 -16.14 13.53 -5.17
N LEU A 277 -15.44 14.19 -4.24
CA LEU A 277 -13.98 14.13 -4.18
C LEU A 277 -13.47 12.74 -3.78
N TYR A 278 -14.17 12.06 -2.86
CA TYR A 278 -13.86 10.69 -2.45
C TYR A 278 -13.99 9.72 -3.63
N GLN A 279 -15.10 9.78 -4.37
CA GLN A 279 -15.29 9.01 -5.61
C GLN A 279 -14.20 9.33 -6.63
N ALA A 280 -13.91 10.61 -6.86
CA ALA A 280 -12.92 11.05 -7.82
C ALA A 280 -11.50 10.53 -7.51
N ALA A 281 -11.14 10.35 -6.23
CA ALA A 281 -9.87 9.75 -5.83
C ALA A 281 -9.84 8.25 -6.15
N VAL A 282 -10.92 7.53 -5.86
CA VAL A 282 -11.07 6.10 -6.18
C VAL A 282 -11.03 5.87 -7.69
N ASP A 283 -11.71 6.71 -8.46
CA ASP A 283 -11.74 6.68 -9.94
C ASP A 283 -10.35 6.90 -10.57
N ARG A 284 -9.39 7.40 -9.79
CA ARG A 284 -7.97 7.60 -10.16
C ARG A 284 -7.04 6.53 -9.60
N TYR A 285 -7.59 5.45 -9.05
CA TYR A 285 -6.86 4.36 -8.40
C TYR A 285 -5.97 4.85 -7.25
N LEU A 286 -6.44 5.86 -6.51
CA LEU A 286 -5.79 6.30 -5.28
C LEU A 286 -6.42 5.57 -4.09
N GLY A 287 -5.59 5.02 -3.22
CA GLY A 287 -6.04 4.53 -1.93
C GLY A 287 -6.64 5.67 -1.11
N VAL A 288 -7.77 5.44 -0.44
CA VAL A 288 -8.47 6.49 0.31
C VAL A 288 -8.51 6.14 1.80
N ALA A 289 -8.19 7.10 2.65
CA ALA A 289 -8.29 6.95 4.11
C ALA A 289 -8.82 8.24 4.73
N ILE A 290 -9.34 8.17 5.95
CA ILE A 290 -10.00 9.31 6.61
C ILE A 290 -9.43 9.51 8.02
N LEU A 291 -9.08 10.75 8.34
CA LEU A 291 -8.84 11.23 9.70
C LEU A 291 -9.95 12.23 10.04
N GLY A 292 -10.94 11.81 10.83
CA GLY A 292 -12.15 12.60 11.05
C GLY A 292 -12.80 12.37 12.42
N ASN A 293 -13.98 12.95 12.59
CA ASN A 293 -14.80 12.78 13.79
C ASN A 293 -15.92 11.74 13.55
N PRO A 294 -16.53 11.20 14.63
CA PRO A 294 -17.66 10.29 14.52
C PRO A 294 -18.80 10.84 13.67
N THR A 295 -19.33 10.00 12.79
CA THR A 295 -20.50 10.30 11.96
C THR A 295 -21.52 9.16 11.95
N SER A 296 -22.62 9.31 11.22
CA SER A 296 -23.71 8.35 11.13
C SER A 296 -23.33 7.06 10.39
N LEU A 297 -24.01 5.95 10.72
CA LEU A 297 -23.91 4.69 9.98
C LEU A 297 -24.26 4.85 8.49
N GLN A 298 -25.20 5.74 8.17
CA GLN A 298 -25.61 6.00 6.78
C GLN A 298 -24.46 6.60 5.97
N GLU A 299 -23.75 7.59 6.52
CA GLU A 299 -22.58 8.20 5.85
C GLU A 299 -21.46 7.18 5.66
N ILE A 300 -21.20 6.33 6.66
CA ILE A 300 -20.19 5.27 6.54
C ILE A 300 -20.57 4.23 5.48
N LYS A 301 -21.85 3.83 5.42
CA LYS A 301 -22.34 2.94 4.37
C LYS A 301 -22.24 3.59 2.98
N ALA A 302 -22.49 4.88 2.86
CA ALA A 302 -22.35 5.61 1.61
C ALA A 302 -20.89 5.65 1.13
N LEU A 303 -19.94 5.89 2.04
CA LEU A 303 -18.50 5.81 1.72
C LEU A 303 -18.11 4.40 1.29
N ALA A 304 -18.46 3.38 2.08
CA ALA A 304 -18.12 1.99 1.79
C ALA A 304 -18.73 1.47 0.48
N ALA A 305 -19.86 2.04 0.03
CA ALA A 305 -20.48 1.72 -1.26
C ALA A 305 -19.67 2.25 -2.46
N ILE A 306 -18.93 3.36 -2.27
CA ILE A 306 -17.96 3.85 -3.27
C ILE A 306 -16.71 2.98 -3.22
N ALA A 307 -16.05 2.99 -2.05
CA ALA A 307 -14.91 2.14 -1.73
C ALA A 307 -14.74 2.12 -0.22
N LYS A 308 -14.34 0.97 0.35
CA LYS A 308 -13.99 0.94 1.77
C LYS A 308 -12.70 1.73 1.99
N PRO A 309 -12.66 2.72 2.90
CA PRO A 309 -11.42 3.40 3.22
C PRO A 309 -10.43 2.41 3.82
N LEU A 310 -9.15 2.56 3.47
CA LEU A 310 -8.05 1.76 4.00
C LEU A 310 -8.03 1.77 5.52
N TYR A 311 -8.36 2.92 6.11
CA TYR A 311 -8.68 3.07 7.52
C TYR A 311 -9.52 4.32 7.77
N PHE A 312 -10.24 4.32 8.89
CA PHE A 312 -10.84 5.51 9.48
C PHE A 312 -10.22 5.73 10.86
N GLN A 313 -9.52 6.86 11.03
CA GLN A 313 -8.91 7.23 12.30
C GLN A 313 -9.77 8.28 13.02
N VAL A 314 -10.15 7.95 14.24
CA VAL A 314 -10.72 8.88 15.23
C VAL A 314 -9.68 9.14 16.33
N SER A 315 -9.95 10.10 17.20
CA SER A 315 -9.01 10.47 18.26
C SER A 315 -9.66 10.46 19.63
N LEU A 316 -8.90 10.01 20.62
CA LEU A 316 -9.25 10.06 22.04
C LEU A 316 -8.01 10.55 22.79
N GLU A 317 -8.17 11.56 23.64
CA GLU A 317 -7.03 12.20 24.33
C GLU A 317 -6.78 11.65 25.75
N GLY A 318 -7.34 10.49 26.06
CA GLY A 318 -7.27 9.86 27.39
C GLY A 318 -8.59 9.20 27.73
N LEU A 319 -8.85 9.05 29.02
CA LEU A 319 -10.17 8.67 29.54
C LEU A 319 -11.16 9.84 29.39
N GLU A 320 -12.44 9.53 29.55
CA GLU A 320 -13.58 10.41 29.24
C GLU A 320 -13.40 11.86 29.72
N SER A 321 -13.13 12.08 31.01
CA SER A 321 -12.99 13.42 31.58
C SER A 321 -11.88 14.24 30.90
N HIS A 322 -10.70 13.64 30.66
CA HIS A 322 -9.61 14.35 29.99
C HIS A 322 -9.89 14.55 28.51
N ASN A 323 -10.44 13.54 27.83
CA ASN A 323 -10.82 13.65 26.43
C ASN A 323 -11.77 14.83 26.22
N ASP A 324 -12.82 14.92 27.04
CA ASP A 324 -13.87 15.93 26.88
C ASP A 324 -13.42 17.33 27.31
N TYR A 325 -12.47 17.43 28.25
CA TYR A 325 -11.76 18.67 28.55
C TYR A 325 -11.00 19.22 27.34
N ILE A 326 -10.42 18.33 26.52
CA ILE A 326 -9.63 18.71 25.35
C ILE A 326 -10.49 18.91 24.11
N ARG A 327 -11.39 17.97 23.79
CA ARG A 327 -12.12 17.91 22.51
C ARG A 327 -13.56 18.41 22.57
N GLY A 328 -14.11 18.60 23.78
CA GLY A 328 -15.49 19.01 24.02
C GLY A 328 -16.35 17.92 24.67
N GLN A 329 -17.35 18.33 25.44
CA GLN A 329 -18.25 17.44 26.19
C GLN A 329 -18.97 16.43 25.28
N GLY A 330 -19.02 15.17 25.72
CA GLY A 330 -19.68 14.07 25.03
C GLY A 330 -18.89 13.49 23.85
N HIS A 331 -17.69 14.01 23.54
CA HIS A 331 -16.88 13.50 22.43
C HIS A 331 -16.41 12.07 22.68
N PHE A 332 -16.00 11.74 23.91
CA PHE A 332 -15.54 10.40 24.26
C PHE A 332 -16.62 9.36 23.97
N ALA A 333 -17.83 9.57 24.49
CA ALA A 333 -18.98 8.69 24.28
C ALA A 333 -19.29 8.50 22.78
N ARG A 334 -19.33 9.61 22.00
CA ARG A 334 -19.53 9.56 20.54
C ARG A 334 -18.52 8.66 19.83
N VAL A 335 -17.25 8.70 20.22
CA VAL A 335 -16.22 7.82 19.63
C VAL A 335 -16.45 6.36 20.01
N ILE A 336 -16.71 6.07 21.29
CA ILE A 336 -16.93 4.71 21.77
C ILE A 336 -18.15 4.06 21.07
N GLU A 337 -19.21 4.83 20.81
CA GLU A 337 -20.39 4.38 20.07
C GLU A 337 -20.16 4.23 18.57
N PHE A 338 -19.18 4.95 18.01
CA PHE A 338 -18.87 4.92 16.58
C PHE A 338 -17.93 3.78 16.17
N LEU A 339 -17.07 3.29 17.07
CA LEU A 339 -16.19 2.15 16.76
C LEU A 339 -16.97 0.89 16.28
N PRO A 340 -18.10 0.49 16.92
CA PRO A 340 -18.96 -0.57 16.40
C PRO A 340 -19.50 -0.32 15.00
N VAL A 341 -19.79 0.93 14.63
CA VAL A 341 -20.28 1.30 13.29
C VAL A 341 -19.23 1.01 12.22
N LEU A 342 -17.96 1.37 12.48
CA LEU A 342 -16.85 1.03 11.59
C LEU A 342 -16.66 -0.48 11.46
N LYS A 343 -16.75 -1.21 12.58
CA LYS A 343 -16.66 -2.67 12.62
C LYS A 343 -17.78 -3.35 11.82
N GLU A 344 -19.03 -2.90 11.94
CA GLU A 344 -20.17 -3.41 11.15
C GLU A 344 -19.92 -3.27 9.65
N CYS A 345 -19.31 -2.16 9.22
CA CYS A 345 -19.00 -1.89 7.82
C CYS A 345 -17.71 -2.59 7.33
N GLY A 346 -16.99 -3.26 8.22
CA GLY A 346 -15.69 -3.88 7.94
C GLY A 346 -14.62 -2.85 7.55
N ILE A 347 -14.64 -1.68 8.16
CA ILE A 347 -13.65 -0.62 7.98
C ILE A 347 -12.61 -0.72 9.10
N TYR A 348 -11.34 -0.73 8.72
CA TYR A 348 -10.23 -0.76 9.67
C TYR A 348 -10.23 0.52 10.53
N SER A 349 -10.47 0.35 11.82
CA SER A 349 -10.61 1.43 12.79
C SER A 349 -9.28 1.75 13.46
N MET A 350 -8.95 3.04 13.53
CA MET A 350 -7.77 3.51 14.25
C MET A 350 -8.15 4.55 15.30
N VAL A 351 -7.56 4.46 16.48
CA VAL A 351 -7.63 5.51 17.52
C VAL A 351 -6.24 6.08 17.72
N MET A 352 -6.11 7.41 17.62
CA MET A 352 -4.84 8.08 17.87
C MET A 352 -4.97 9.18 18.91
N LEU A 353 -4.12 9.10 19.94
CA LEU A 353 -4.00 10.04 21.03
C LEU A 353 -2.88 11.07 20.79
N THR A 354 -3.08 12.33 21.18
CA THR A 354 -2.03 13.34 21.27
C THR A 354 -1.46 13.34 22.70
N LEU A 355 -0.23 12.88 22.84
CA LEU A 355 0.42 12.70 24.13
C LEU A 355 0.84 14.05 24.72
N THR A 356 0.31 14.33 25.91
CA THR A 356 0.63 15.47 26.76
C THR A 356 1.11 14.97 28.11
N ARG A 357 1.69 15.85 28.93
CA ARG A 357 2.02 15.53 30.33
C ARG A 357 0.79 15.03 31.09
N ASP A 358 -0.34 15.70 30.88
CA ASP A 358 -1.55 15.52 31.70
C ASP A 358 -2.33 14.24 31.34
N ASN A 359 -2.06 13.60 30.19
CA ASN A 359 -2.71 12.35 29.78
C ASN A 359 -1.76 11.15 29.66
N GLN A 360 -0.46 11.29 29.91
CA GLN A 360 0.52 10.21 29.75
C GLN A 360 0.15 8.94 30.53
N GLN A 361 -0.31 9.10 31.78
CA GLN A 361 -0.73 7.97 32.63
C GLN A 361 -2.04 7.32 32.17
N GLN A 362 -2.80 7.96 31.28
CA GLN A 362 -4.08 7.46 30.78
C GLN A 362 -3.95 6.64 29.49
N VAL A 363 -2.77 6.62 28.85
CA VAL A 363 -2.55 5.91 27.58
C VAL A 363 -2.77 4.40 27.72
N LEU A 364 -2.16 3.76 28.73
CA LEU A 364 -2.32 2.31 28.94
C LEU A 364 -3.73 1.93 29.42
N PRO A 365 -4.35 2.66 30.38
CA PRO A 365 -5.76 2.46 30.70
C PRO A 365 -6.70 2.60 29.50
N LEU A 366 -6.47 3.60 28.64
CA LEU A 366 -7.24 3.77 27.42
C LEU A 366 -7.04 2.60 26.45
N ALA A 367 -5.79 2.13 26.28
CA ALA A 367 -5.50 0.97 25.45
C ALA A 367 -6.26 -0.29 25.93
N GLU A 368 -6.35 -0.49 27.24
CA GLU A 368 -7.10 -1.60 27.82
C GLU A 368 -8.60 -1.48 27.51
N LEU A 369 -9.17 -0.28 27.65
CA LEU A 369 -10.56 -0.01 27.30
C LEU A 369 -10.85 -0.29 25.81
N LEU A 370 -9.86 -0.08 24.94
CA LEU A 370 -9.98 -0.23 23.48
C LEU A 370 -9.63 -1.63 22.96
N ARG A 371 -9.06 -2.53 23.77
CA ARG A 371 -8.45 -3.82 23.39
C ARG A 371 -9.24 -4.63 22.34
N ASP A 372 -10.57 -4.70 22.48
CA ASP A 372 -11.46 -5.47 21.58
C ASP A 372 -12.44 -4.59 20.78
N LYS A 373 -12.22 -3.27 20.81
CA LYS A 373 -13.10 -2.26 20.22
C LYS A 373 -12.51 -1.59 18.98
N VAL A 374 -11.19 -1.60 18.82
CA VAL A 374 -10.48 -0.95 17.73
C VAL A 374 -9.43 -1.90 17.12
N ASP A 375 -9.12 -1.73 15.85
CA ASP A 375 -8.09 -2.53 15.18
C ASP A 375 -6.68 -2.02 15.48
N TYR A 376 -6.51 -0.71 15.71
CA TYR A 376 -5.22 -0.10 15.99
C TYR A 376 -5.33 1.13 16.91
N PHE A 377 -4.55 1.16 17.98
CA PHE A 377 -4.40 2.26 18.91
C PHE A 377 -2.95 2.70 18.97
N THR A 378 -2.70 4.00 18.86
CA THR A 378 -1.36 4.58 18.97
C THR A 378 -1.40 6.00 19.50
N PHE A 379 -0.24 6.60 19.71
CA PHE A 379 -0.12 8.00 20.09
C PHE A 379 0.87 8.75 19.18
N ASN A 380 0.72 10.07 19.17
CA ASN A 380 1.70 11.02 18.66
C ASN A 380 2.10 11.96 19.78
N ARG A 381 3.37 12.33 19.87
CA ARG A 381 3.78 13.44 20.74
C ARG A 381 3.17 14.77 20.29
N LEU A 382 2.81 15.59 21.28
CA LEU A 382 2.39 16.98 21.09
C LEU A 382 3.50 17.78 20.40
N ALA A 383 3.14 18.49 19.33
CA ALA A 383 4.09 19.33 18.58
C ALA A 383 4.20 20.76 19.12
N MET A 384 3.37 21.17 20.11
CA MET A 384 3.34 22.52 20.70
C MET A 384 3.26 23.64 19.65
N VAL A 385 2.40 23.46 18.66
CA VAL A 385 2.08 24.44 17.61
C VAL A 385 0.59 24.79 17.70
N GLY A 386 0.23 26.01 17.27
CA GLY A 386 -1.15 26.51 17.31
C GLY A 386 -1.68 26.59 18.74
N GLU A 387 -2.94 26.21 18.94
CA GLU A 387 -3.54 26.11 20.28
C GLU A 387 -2.79 25.11 21.16
N GLY A 388 -2.21 24.07 20.57
CA GLY A 388 -1.41 23.08 21.30
C GLY A 388 -0.16 23.63 21.97
N ALA A 389 0.29 24.84 21.63
CA ALA A 389 1.39 25.52 22.31
C ALA A 389 1.07 25.88 23.77
N THR A 390 -0.21 25.94 24.16
CA THR A 390 -0.61 26.21 25.55
C THR A 390 -0.59 24.95 26.44
N LEU A 391 -0.35 23.78 25.85
CA LEU A 391 -0.30 22.50 26.55
C LEU A 391 1.16 22.08 26.76
N LEU A 392 1.37 21.19 27.73
CA LEU A 392 2.70 20.70 28.06
C LEU A 392 2.91 19.30 27.48
N GLY A 393 4.03 19.13 26.78
CA GLY A 393 4.48 17.82 26.31
C GLY A 393 4.84 16.89 27.48
N ALA A 394 4.93 15.59 27.21
CA ALA A 394 5.39 14.59 28.17
C ALA A 394 6.75 14.98 28.78
N GLU A 395 7.02 14.65 30.04
CA GLU A 395 8.31 14.96 30.66
C GLU A 395 9.43 14.08 30.08
N GLN A 396 10.56 14.67 29.70
CA GLN A 396 11.64 13.95 29.01
C GLN A 396 12.21 12.81 29.88
N GLU A 397 12.33 13.05 31.19
CA GLU A 397 12.86 12.12 32.18
C GLU A 397 11.97 10.88 32.32
N SER A 398 10.64 11.06 32.25
CA SER A 398 9.67 9.97 32.40
C SER A 398 9.32 9.29 31.07
N PHE A 399 9.58 9.96 29.94
CA PHE A 399 9.15 9.47 28.62
C PHE A 399 9.78 8.14 28.25
N ARG A 400 11.06 7.92 28.57
CA ARG A 400 11.73 6.64 28.32
C ARG A 400 11.08 5.49 29.09
N ALA A 401 10.74 5.71 30.36
CA ALA A 401 10.06 4.72 31.19
C ALA A 401 8.66 4.42 30.62
N PHE A 402 7.91 5.46 30.24
CA PHE A 402 6.62 5.30 29.58
C PHE A 402 6.70 4.48 28.28
N LEU A 403 7.69 4.74 27.41
CA LEU A 403 7.88 3.95 26.20
C LEU A 403 8.19 2.49 26.52
N ASN A 404 8.95 2.21 27.59
CA ASN A 404 9.23 0.84 28.01
C ASN A 404 7.96 0.12 28.48
N ASP A 405 7.11 0.80 29.26
CA ASP A 405 5.84 0.25 29.73
C ASP A 405 4.86 0.02 28.57
N TYR A 406 4.76 0.97 27.64
CA TYR A 406 3.97 0.83 26.41
C TYR A 406 4.45 -0.37 25.58
N LEU A 407 5.76 -0.50 25.41
CA LEU A 407 6.36 -1.59 24.64
C LEU A 407 6.10 -2.97 25.29
N HIS A 408 5.99 -3.02 26.61
CA HIS A 408 5.58 -4.23 27.33
C HIS A 408 4.09 -4.52 27.13
N ALA A 409 3.22 -3.52 27.32
CA ALA A 409 1.77 -3.66 27.15
C ALA A 409 1.39 -4.08 25.71
N ALA A 410 2.06 -3.53 24.70
CA ALA A 410 1.81 -3.84 23.29
C ALA A 410 2.12 -5.30 22.90
N ARG A 411 2.83 -6.06 23.74
CA ARG A 411 3.04 -7.50 23.52
C ARG A 411 1.78 -8.33 23.80
N THR A 412 0.94 -7.86 24.70
CA THR A 412 -0.25 -8.60 25.15
C THR A 412 -1.55 -7.92 24.74
N ASN A 413 -1.52 -6.63 24.37
CA ASN A 413 -2.68 -5.92 23.84
C ASN A 413 -2.59 -5.81 22.31
N PRO A 414 -3.40 -6.58 21.56
CA PRO A 414 -3.31 -6.68 20.11
C PRO A 414 -3.65 -5.39 19.36
N CYS A 415 -4.42 -4.47 19.99
CA CYS A 415 -4.75 -3.21 19.33
C CYS A 415 -3.58 -2.21 19.41
N MET A 416 -2.58 -2.39 20.28
CA MET A 416 -1.54 -1.39 20.49
C MET A 416 -0.46 -1.43 19.39
N GLY A 417 -0.31 -0.31 18.70
CA GLY A 417 0.68 -0.12 17.65
C GLY A 417 1.92 0.64 18.10
N LEU A 418 3.09 0.23 17.60
CA LEU A 418 4.34 0.99 17.73
C LEU A 418 4.45 2.01 16.60
N LYS A 419 4.55 3.29 16.95
CA LYS A 419 4.65 4.38 15.97
C LYS A 419 5.79 5.34 16.27
N ASP A 420 6.00 5.79 17.51
CA ASP A 420 7.04 6.77 17.79
C ASP A 420 8.44 6.25 17.45
N ASN A 421 9.22 7.05 16.73
CA ASN A 421 10.59 6.72 16.30
C ASN A 421 11.51 6.29 17.46
N LEU A 422 11.26 6.80 18.67
CA LEU A 422 12.10 6.54 19.83
C LEU A 422 11.91 5.15 20.45
N PHE A 423 10.86 4.40 20.06
CA PHE A 423 10.76 2.97 20.41
C PHE A 423 11.96 2.16 19.88
N ASN A 424 12.52 2.53 18.71
CA ASN A 424 13.68 1.85 18.14
C ASN A 424 14.97 2.02 18.97
N LEU A 425 15.05 3.04 19.83
CA LEU A 425 16.14 3.16 20.80
C LEU A 425 16.04 2.06 21.86
N LEU A 426 14.84 1.80 22.39
CA LEU A 426 14.61 0.70 23.33
C LEU A 426 14.81 -0.66 22.66
N CYS A 427 14.33 -0.86 21.43
CA CYS A 427 14.59 -2.11 20.70
C CYS A 427 16.09 -2.36 20.53
N CYS A 428 16.87 -1.33 20.18
CA CYS A 428 18.33 -1.43 20.13
C CYS A 428 18.97 -1.85 21.45
N GLU A 429 18.53 -1.27 22.57
CA GLU A 429 19.06 -1.57 23.90
C GLU A 429 18.69 -2.98 24.36
N GLN A 430 17.50 -3.46 23.98
CA GLN A 430 16.97 -4.78 24.32
C GLN A 430 17.38 -5.87 23.31
N GLY A 431 18.17 -5.55 22.28
CA GLY A 431 18.56 -6.50 21.24
C GLY A 431 17.38 -7.04 20.41
N ARG A 432 16.31 -6.24 20.25
CA ARG A 432 15.11 -6.60 19.49
C ARG A 432 15.15 -6.05 18.07
N ASP A 433 14.38 -6.68 17.19
CA ASP A 433 14.18 -6.20 15.83
C ASP A 433 13.63 -4.76 15.83
N LEU A 434 14.14 -3.98 14.89
CA LEU A 434 13.67 -2.62 14.64
C LEU A 434 12.42 -2.68 13.77
N PHE A 435 11.53 -1.71 13.98
CA PHE A 435 10.37 -1.50 13.11
C PHE A 435 10.55 -0.22 12.31
N GLY A 436 9.66 0.02 11.35
CA GLY A 436 9.74 1.17 10.45
C GLY A 436 9.54 2.56 11.08
N GLY A 437 9.36 2.72 12.39
CA GLY A 437 9.15 4.05 12.99
C GLY A 437 7.82 4.71 12.56
N CYS A 438 7.77 6.05 12.61
CA CYS A 438 6.55 6.86 12.55
C CYS A 438 5.73 6.71 11.27
N ALA A 439 6.40 6.58 10.13
CA ALA A 439 5.77 6.47 8.82
C ALA A 439 6.15 5.18 8.08
N GLY A 440 6.63 4.15 8.80
CA GLY A 440 7.19 2.93 8.21
C GLY A 440 8.64 3.09 7.71
N HIS A 441 9.16 4.32 7.68
CA HIS A 441 10.52 4.67 7.26
C HIS A 441 11.15 5.75 8.18
N GLY A 442 11.02 5.61 9.50
CA GLY A 442 11.32 6.67 10.46
C GLY A 442 10.36 7.85 10.31
N CYS A 443 10.89 9.08 10.35
CA CYS A 443 10.15 10.26 9.91
C CYS A 443 9.80 10.17 8.42
N GLY A 444 8.54 10.37 8.04
CA GLY A 444 8.10 10.33 6.63
C GLY A 444 8.09 11.69 5.92
N ALA A 445 8.49 12.77 6.61
CA ALA A 445 8.34 14.14 6.11
C ALA A 445 9.04 14.34 4.76
N ALA A 446 8.28 14.78 3.76
CA ALA A 446 8.69 14.93 2.36
C ALA A 446 9.26 13.66 1.69
N PHE A 447 9.20 12.48 2.32
CA PHE A 447 9.75 11.22 1.80
C PHE A 447 8.68 10.34 1.17
N ASN A 448 7.96 9.56 1.98
CA ASN A 448 6.82 8.76 1.52
C ASN A 448 5.49 9.49 1.75
N PHE A 449 5.58 10.74 2.20
CA PHE A 449 4.43 11.51 2.62
C PHE A 449 4.63 13.03 2.51
N VAL A 450 3.57 13.74 2.12
CA VAL A 450 3.43 15.21 2.25
C VAL A 450 2.02 15.57 2.68
N ALA A 451 1.82 16.79 3.17
CA ALA A 451 0.50 17.35 3.40
C ALA A 451 0.18 18.45 2.39
N ILE A 452 -1.08 18.50 1.94
CA ILE A 452 -1.62 19.62 1.14
C ILE A 452 -2.72 20.27 1.98
N VAL A 453 -2.71 21.59 2.08
CA VAL A 453 -3.75 22.37 2.78
C VAL A 453 -4.72 23.04 1.81
N ALA A 454 -5.81 23.60 2.34
CA ALA A 454 -6.96 24.07 1.56
C ALA A 454 -6.65 25.18 0.52
N ASP A 455 -5.54 25.90 0.68
CA ASP A 455 -5.06 26.93 -0.25
C ASP A 455 -3.86 26.47 -1.10
N GLY A 456 -3.67 25.16 -1.22
CA GLY A 456 -2.69 24.55 -2.12
C GLY A 456 -1.27 24.49 -1.58
N GLU A 457 -0.96 25.08 -0.42
CA GLU A 457 0.37 24.97 0.17
C GLU A 457 0.70 23.50 0.48
N VAL A 458 1.90 23.08 0.07
CA VAL A 458 2.44 21.75 0.30
C VAL A 458 3.42 21.82 1.45
N HIS A 459 3.23 20.96 2.45
CA HIS A 459 4.09 20.86 3.62
C HIS A 459 4.79 19.52 3.68
N ALA A 460 6.05 19.52 4.13
CA ALA A 460 6.75 18.28 4.45
C ALA A 460 6.07 17.50 5.59
N CYS A 461 5.55 18.22 6.59
CA CYS A 461 4.77 17.66 7.68
C CYS A 461 3.70 18.65 8.15
N ARG A 462 2.46 18.21 8.28
CA ARG A 462 1.36 19.06 8.76
C ARG A 462 1.49 19.60 10.19
N LYS A 463 2.34 19.02 11.03
CA LYS A 463 2.35 19.30 12.49
C LYS A 463 3.09 20.58 12.86
N PHE A 464 3.80 21.20 11.91
CA PHE A 464 4.53 22.44 12.09
C PHE A 464 4.67 23.17 10.75
N PRO A 465 4.94 24.49 10.74
CA PRO A 465 5.19 25.25 9.52
C PRO A 465 6.39 24.67 8.76
N SER A 466 6.13 23.98 7.65
CA SER A 466 7.14 23.31 6.82
C SER A 466 6.83 23.39 5.33
N PRO A 467 6.57 24.60 4.79
CA PRO A 467 6.22 24.78 3.37
C PRO A 467 7.36 24.34 2.45
N ILE A 468 7.01 23.50 1.47
CA ILE A 468 7.91 23.02 0.42
C ILE A 468 7.46 23.41 -1.00
N GLY A 469 6.24 23.91 -1.17
CA GLY A 469 5.72 24.37 -2.47
C GLY A 469 4.24 24.73 -2.43
N ASN A 470 3.62 24.98 -3.58
CA ASN A 470 2.17 25.20 -3.70
C ASN A 470 1.58 24.63 -5.01
N VAL A 471 0.66 23.67 -4.91
CA VAL A 471 0.06 22.97 -6.08
C VAL A 471 -0.84 23.84 -6.96
N PHE A 472 -1.15 25.07 -6.55
CA PHE A 472 -1.83 26.04 -7.42
C PHE A 472 -0.88 26.75 -8.38
N THR A 473 0.43 26.72 -8.10
CA THR A 473 1.45 27.44 -8.88
C THR A 473 2.47 26.54 -9.54
N GLU A 474 2.64 25.31 -9.05
CA GLU A 474 3.58 24.33 -9.56
C GLU A 474 3.00 22.92 -9.41
N SER A 475 3.63 21.90 -10.00
CA SER A 475 3.22 20.51 -9.78
C SER A 475 3.71 19.97 -8.44
N LEU A 476 3.04 18.93 -7.94
CA LEU A 476 3.47 18.19 -6.76
C LEU A 476 4.89 17.63 -6.92
N ALA A 477 5.27 17.24 -8.14
CA ALA A 477 6.62 16.81 -8.45
C ALA A 477 7.64 17.93 -8.22
N ALA A 478 7.35 19.16 -8.67
CA ALA A 478 8.24 20.30 -8.46
C ALA A 478 8.40 20.64 -6.96
N ALA A 479 7.29 20.67 -6.22
CA ALA A 479 7.33 20.89 -4.77
C ALA A 479 8.13 19.79 -4.04
N TYR A 480 7.94 18.53 -4.42
CA TYR A 480 8.65 17.38 -3.86
C TYR A 480 10.14 17.38 -4.23
N ASP A 481 10.53 17.77 -5.44
CA ASP A 481 11.93 17.77 -5.89
C ASP A 481 12.72 19.01 -5.43
N SER A 482 12.06 19.94 -4.74
CA SER A 482 12.71 21.15 -4.22
C SER A 482 13.81 20.86 -3.18
N ASP A 483 14.81 21.75 -3.10
CA ASP A 483 15.87 21.67 -2.08
C ASP A 483 15.31 21.71 -0.65
N LYS A 484 14.19 22.41 -0.44
CA LYS A 484 13.48 22.46 0.85
C LYS A 484 12.95 21.07 1.22
N ALA A 485 12.29 20.39 0.29
CA ALA A 485 11.79 19.03 0.50
C ALA A 485 12.94 18.05 0.74
N GLU A 486 14.06 18.19 0.04
CA GLU A 486 15.26 17.36 0.26
C GLU A 486 15.83 17.52 1.66
N GLY A 487 15.85 18.74 2.21
CA GLY A 487 16.24 18.99 3.60
C GLY A 487 15.41 18.19 4.61
N TYR A 488 14.07 18.22 4.47
CA TYR A 488 13.18 17.44 5.33
C TYR A 488 13.33 15.92 5.13
N ARG A 489 13.51 15.45 3.88
CA ARG A 489 13.73 14.03 3.57
C ARG A 489 15.00 13.47 4.20
N SER A 490 16.06 14.27 4.16
CA SER A 490 17.34 13.95 4.78
C SER A 490 17.24 13.96 6.31
N GLY A 491 16.40 14.83 6.87
CA GLY A 491 16.18 14.96 8.31
C GLY A 491 17.38 15.57 9.04
N SER A 492 17.26 15.69 10.36
CA SER A 492 18.20 16.44 11.21
C SER A 492 19.68 16.08 11.03
N ALA A 493 20.52 17.10 10.86
CA ALA A 493 21.98 17.01 10.84
C ALA A 493 22.54 16.44 12.15
N GLY A 494 21.88 16.71 13.29
CA GLY A 494 22.23 16.12 14.58
C GLY A 494 22.17 14.59 14.58
N CYS A 495 21.40 13.96 13.68
CA CYS A 495 21.31 12.50 13.56
C CYS A 495 22.33 11.90 12.58
N VAL A 496 23.18 12.69 11.92
CA VAL A 496 24.24 12.21 11.02
C VAL A 496 25.20 11.33 11.82
N GLY A 497 25.33 10.06 11.42
CA GLY A 497 26.13 9.04 12.12
C GLY A 497 25.33 8.11 13.04
N CYS A 498 24.06 8.38 13.31
CA CYS A 498 23.24 7.47 14.10
C CYS A 498 22.90 6.19 13.32
N ARG A 499 23.31 5.02 13.84
CA ARG A 499 23.15 3.73 13.17
C ARG A 499 21.71 3.30 12.85
N ILE A 500 20.69 3.94 13.44
CA ILE A 500 19.26 3.65 13.23
C ILE A 500 18.51 4.75 12.50
N ARG A 501 19.21 5.74 11.94
CA ARG A 501 18.61 6.92 11.30
C ARG A 501 17.50 6.59 10.28
N PRO A 502 17.64 5.58 9.39
CA PRO A 502 16.60 5.20 8.42
C PRO A 502 15.23 4.84 9.01
N VAL A 503 15.19 4.35 10.25
CA VAL A 503 13.96 3.91 10.94
C VAL A 503 13.63 4.77 12.15
N CYS A 504 14.33 5.90 12.31
CA CYS A 504 14.12 6.85 13.40
C CYS A 504 14.23 8.29 12.85
N GLY A 505 15.28 9.03 13.20
CA GLY A 505 15.44 10.45 12.87
C GLY A 505 14.64 11.40 13.78
N GLY A 506 13.99 10.88 14.83
CA GLY A 506 13.22 11.70 15.77
C GLY A 506 11.97 12.33 15.13
N CYS A 507 11.33 13.26 15.85
CA CYS A 507 10.17 14.01 15.37
C CYS A 507 10.52 15.48 15.15
N LEU A 508 10.62 15.89 13.87
CA LEU A 508 10.91 17.27 13.48
C LEU A 508 9.93 18.27 14.09
N ALA A 509 8.65 17.89 14.19
CA ALA A 509 7.61 18.74 14.76
C ALA A 509 7.80 18.98 16.27
N VAL A 510 8.33 18.00 17.01
CA VAL A 510 8.60 18.16 18.45
C VAL A 510 9.81 19.06 18.66
N SER A 511 10.87 18.89 17.86
CA SER A 511 12.03 19.80 17.89
C SER A 511 11.60 21.25 17.63
N TYR A 512 10.80 21.48 16.57
CA TYR A 512 10.26 22.80 16.26
C TYR A 512 9.42 23.38 17.40
N GLY A 513 8.52 22.59 17.97
CA GLY A 513 7.68 23.00 19.09
C GLY A 513 8.43 23.42 20.36
N LEU A 514 9.65 22.90 20.53
CA LEU A 514 10.55 23.27 21.62
C LEU A 514 11.49 24.43 21.26
N GLY A 515 11.25 25.10 20.13
CA GLY A 515 12.05 26.24 19.68
C GLY A 515 13.41 25.87 19.09
N LEU A 516 13.62 24.60 18.72
CA LEU A 516 14.84 24.13 18.08
C LEU A 516 14.69 24.10 16.57
N ASP A 517 15.81 24.24 15.86
CA ASP A 517 15.83 24.02 14.41
C ASP A 517 15.62 22.52 14.12
N PRO A 518 14.52 22.13 13.45
CA PRO A 518 14.22 20.74 13.17
C PRO A 518 15.23 20.06 12.23
N LEU A 519 15.94 20.82 11.39
CA LEU A 519 16.92 20.28 10.44
C LEU A 519 18.33 20.20 11.02
N GLU A 520 18.58 20.80 12.19
CA GLU A 520 19.89 20.76 12.85
C GLU A 520 19.87 19.98 14.16
N ALA A 521 18.86 20.21 15.00
CA ALA A 521 18.80 19.64 16.34
C ALA A 521 18.29 18.20 16.35
N ARG A 522 18.85 17.38 17.24
CA ARG A 522 18.25 16.07 17.57
C ARG A 522 16.90 16.29 18.24
N ASP A 523 16.04 15.28 18.13
CA ASP A 523 14.84 15.21 18.96
C ASP A 523 15.22 15.31 20.45
N PRO A 524 14.65 16.26 21.21
CA PRO A 524 15.01 16.46 22.62
C PRO A 524 14.75 15.28 23.53
N TYR A 525 13.88 14.36 23.13
CA TYR A 525 13.62 13.12 23.86
C TYR A 525 14.59 12.00 23.50
N CYS A 526 15.55 12.22 22.60
CA CYS A 526 16.56 11.24 22.25
C CYS A 526 17.60 11.13 23.37
N TRP A 527 17.70 9.97 24.02
CA TRP A 527 18.67 9.71 25.09
C TRP A 527 19.94 9.00 24.58
N ARG A 528 20.17 8.96 23.26
CA ARG A 528 21.41 8.39 22.71
C ARG A 528 22.56 9.40 22.85
N PRO A 529 23.77 8.95 23.26
CA PRO A 529 24.95 9.81 23.31
C PRO A 529 25.21 10.52 21.97
N ALA A 530 25.74 11.75 22.06
CA ALA A 530 26.18 12.55 20.91
C ALA A 530 27.11 11.77 19.99
#